data_AF-A0A411AFE3-F1
#
_entry.id   AF-A0A411AFE3-F1
#
_cell.length_a   1.000
_cell.length_b   1.000
_cell.length_c   1.000
_cell.angle_alpha   90.00
_cell.angle_beta   90.00
_cell.angle_gamma   90.00
#
_symmetry.space_group_name_H-M   'P 1'
#
loop_
_entity.id
_entity.type
_entity.pdbx_description
1 polymer ?
#
loop_
_entity_poly.entity_id
_entity_poly.type
_entity_poly.pdbx_seq_one_letter_code
_entity_poly.pdbx_strand_id
1 'polypeptide(L)'
;MGFTEKQEALVNSSWEAFKQNIPQYSVLFYTFILEKAPTAKDMFSFLKDSAGVPQDNPSLKAHAEKVFEMVHDSANQLRAKGEVTLTNATLGGIH
;
A
#
# COMPACT_ATOMS: atom_id res chain seq x y z
N MET A 1 -16.71 19.10 0.96
CA MET A 1 -15.60 19.22 1.92
C MET A 1 -14.40 18.52 1.31
N GLY A 2 -13.28 19.23 1.12
CA GLY A 2 -12.06 18.67 0.52
C GLY A 2 -11.12 18.07 1.56
N PHE A 3 -10.08 17.38 1.09
CA PHE A 3 -9.03 16.83 1.95
C PHE A 3 -8.29 17.96 2.69
N THR A 4 -8.22 17.86 4.02
CA THR A 4 -7.78 18.95 4.90
C THR A 4 -6.30 18.82 5.27
N GLU A 5 -5.70 19.94 5.69
CA GLU A 5 -4.32 19.95 6.23
C GLU A 5 -4.15 19.03 7.45
N LYS A 6 -5.17 18.95 8.33
CA LYS A 6 -5.12 18.02 9.47
C LYS A 6 -5.08 16.56 9.01
N GLN A 7 -5.80 16.21 7.93
CA GLN A 7 -5.78 14.86 7.37
C GLN A 7 -4.45 14.55 6.70
N GLU A 8 -3.88 15.50 5.95
CA GLU A 8 -2.53 15.38 5.37
C GLU A 8 -1.48 15.14 6.46
N ALA A 9 -1.47 15.96 7.51
CA ALA A 9 -0.53 15.82 8.62
C ALA A 9 -0.63 14.45 9.33
N LEU A 10 -1.85 13.91 9.48
CA LEU A 10 -2.06 12.57 10.00
C LEU A 10 -1.50 11.48 9.09
N VAL A 11 -1.68 11.61 7.77
CA VAL A 11 -1.10 10.65 6.81
C VAL A 11 0.43 10.70 6.85
N ASN A 12 1.02 11.91 6.85
CA ASN A 12 2.47 12.08 6.85
C ASN A 12 3.11 11.54 8.14
N SER A 13 2.56 11.88 9.30
CA SER A 13 3.05 11.32 10.58
C SER A 13 2.88 9.80 10.67
N SER A 14 1.76 9.26 10.15
CA SER A 14 1.55 7.81 10.10
C SER A 14 2.58 7.13 9.19
N TRP A 15 2.87 7.71 8.04
CA TRP A 15 3.88 7.20 7.10
C TRP A 15 5.28 7.17 7.72
N GLU A 16 5.70 8.24 8.41
CA GLU A 16 7.02 8.29 9.06
C GLU A 16 7.20 7.20 10.13
N ALA A 17 6.15 6.90 10.91
CA ALA A 17 6.17 5.81 11.88
C ALA A 17 6.09 4.44 11.19
N PHE A 18 5.25 4.32 10.16
CA PHE A 18 4.99 3.08 9.45
C PHE A 18 6.22 2.60 8.66
N LYS A 19 6.94 3.50 7.99
CA LYS A 19 8.09 3.15 7.14
C LYS A 19 9.29 2.59 7.90
N GLN A 20 9.33 2.72 9.23
CA GLN A 20 10.38 2.13 10.07
C GLN A 20 10.36 0.60 10.08
N ASN A 21 9.25 -0.02 9.67
CA ASN A 21 9.12 -1.48 9.70
C ASN A 21 8.27 -2.02 8.53
N ILE A 22 8.59 -1.55 7.32
CA ILE A 22 7.96 -2.02 6.08
C ILE A 22 7.92 -3.55 6.01
N PRO A 23 8.99 -4.33 6.28
CA PRO A 23 8.94 -5.78 6.13
C PRO A 23 7.82 -6.44 6.96
N GLN A 24 7.66 -6.05 8.23
CA GLN A 24 6.62 -6.60 9.09
C GLN A 24 5.22 -6.12 8.66
N TYR A 25 5.06 -4.83 8.35
CA TYR A 25 3.75 -4.30 7.99
C TYR A 25 3.27 -4.78 6.63
N SER A 26 4.18 -5.06 5.69
CA SER A 26 3.85 -5.69 4.41
C SER A 26 3.19 -7.05 4.59
N VAL A 27 3.76 -7.89 5.45
CA VAL A 27 3.18 -9.21 5.78
C VAL A 27 1.84 -9.05 6.48
N LEU A 28 1.74 -8.15 7.47
CA LEU A 28 0.51 -7.94 8.23
C LEU A 28 -0.62 -7.46 7.31
N PHE A 29 -0.33 -6.51 6.42
CA PHE A 29 -1.29 -5.97 5.46
C PHE A 29 -1.87 -7.06 4.55
N TYR A 30 -1.01 -7.89 3.95
CA TYR A 30 -1.48 -9.00 3.11
C TYR A 30 -2.20 -10.08 3.92
N THR A 31 -1.81 -10.30 5.18
CA THR A 31 -2.51 -11.23 6.07
C THR A 31 -3.96 -10.77 6.26
N PHE A 32 -4.18 -9.48 6.58
CA PHE A 32 -5.52 -8.93 6.70
C PHE A 32 -6.32 -8.98 5.40
N ILE A 33 -5.70 -8.73 4.25
CA ILE A 33 -6.37 -8.86 2.95
C ILE A 33 -6.86 -10.31 2.77
N LEU A 34 -5.99 -11.30 2.95
CA LEU A 34 -6.34 -12.70 2.71
C LEU A 34 -7.30 -13.27 3.75
N GLU A 35 -7.27 -12.77 4.99
CA GLU A 35 -8.26 -13.11 6.01
C GLU A 35 -9.67 -12.65 5.64
N LYS A 36 -9.80 -11.48 4.99
CA LYS A 36 -11.08 -10.90 4.58
C LYS A 36 -11.52 -11.35 3.19
N ALA A 37 -10.58 -11.58 2.30
CA ALA A 37 -10.80 -11.95 0.91
C ALA A 37 -9.75 -13.00 0.47
N PRO A 38 -9.93 -14.29 0.82
CA PRO A 38 -8.97 -15.34 0.49
C PRO A 38 -8.71 -15.48 -1.02
N THR A 39 -9.73 -15.21 -1.85
CA THR A 39 -9.64 -15.27 -3.32
C THR A 39 -8.72 -14.20 -3.92
N ALA A 40 -8.40 -13.13 -3.18
CA ALA A 40 -7.45 -12.12 -3.64
C ALA A 40 -6.04 -12.69 -3.81
N LYS A 41 -5.73 -13.82 -3.15
CA LYS A 41 -4.45 -14.52 -3.27
C LYS A 41 -4.06 -14.81 -4.73
N ASP A 42 -5.03 -15.17 -5.56
CA ASP A 42 -4.81 -15.54 -6.97
C ASP A 42 -4.50 -14.32 -7.86
N MET A 43 -4.76 -13.10 -7.38
CA MET A 43 -4.43 -11.86 -8.08
C MET A 43 -2.95 -11.50 -7.96
N PHE A 44 -2.23 -12.09 -7.00
CA PHE A 44 -0.83 -11.80 -6.72
C PHE A 44 0.04 -13.02 -7.05
N SER A 45 0.84 -12.93 -8.11
CA SER A 45 1.72 -14.03 -8.54
C SER A 45 2.69 -14.48 -7.44
N PHE A 46 3.12 -13.57 -6.56
CA PHE A 46 3.99 -13.87 -5.42
C PHE A 46 3.27 -14.51 -4.22
N LEU A 47 1.94 -14.65 -4.27
CA LEU A 47 1.12 -15.32 -3.25
C LEU A 47 0.46 -16.60 -3.75
N LYS A 48 0.14 -16.70 -5.05
CA LYS A 48 -0.70 -17.78 -5.62
C LYS A 48 -0.39 -19.19 -5.10
N ASP A 49 0.89 -19.57 -5.08
CA ASP A 49 1.34 -20.92 -4.73
C ASP A 49 1.81 -21.09 -3.27
N SER A 50 1.75 -20.04 -2.44
CA SER A 50 2.18 -20.12 -1.04
C SER A 50 1.09 -20.69 -0.13
N ALA A 51 1.45 -21.38 0.95
CA ALA A 51 0.47 -21.89 1.92
C ALA A 51 -0.24 -20.77 2.74
N GLY A 52 0.29 -19.55 2.68
CA GLY A 52 -0.19 -18.35 3.37
C GLY A 52 0.67 -17.15 2.97
N VAL A 53 0.68 -16.07 3.77
CA VAL A 53 1.53 -14.91 3.46
C VAL A 53 3.00 -15.21 3.78
N PRO A 54 3.90 -15.24 2.78
CA PRO A 54 5.31 -15.57 3.01
C PRO A 54 6.02 -14.42 3.72
N GLN A 55 6.71 -14.71 4.83
CA GLN A 55 7.35 -13.71 5.69
C GLN A 55 8.53 -13.01 5.00
N ASP A 56 9.34 -13.76 4.25
CA ASP A 56 10.58 -13.28 3.65
C ASP A 56 10.57 -13.21 2.13
N ASN A 57 9.39 -12.93 1.55
CA ASN A 57 9.28 -12.76 0.11
C ASN A 57 9.66 -11.31 -0.31
N PRO A 58 10.72 -11.12 -1.11
CA PRO A 58 11.16 -9.78 -1.54
C PRO A 58 10.15 -9.09 -2.46
N SER A 59 9.45 -9.84 -3.32
CA SER A 59 8.43 -9.29 -4.23
C SER A 59 7.22 -8.77 -3.46
N LEU A 60 6.80 -9.49 -2.42
CA LEU A 60 5.73 -9.04 -1.52
C LEU A 60 6.11 -7.73 -0.83
N LYS A 61 7.32 -7.67 -0.26
CA LYS A 61 7.81 -6.49 0.45
C LYS A 61 7.88 -5.27 -0.47
N ALA A 62 8.46 -5.44 -1.67
CA ALA A 62 8.57 -4.37 -2.67
C ALA A 62 7.20 -3.89 -3.19
N HIS A 63 6.27 -4.81 -3.43
CA HIS A 63 4.92 -4.43 -3.88
C HIS A 63 4.17 -3.65 -2.80
N ALA A 64 4.19 -4.13 -1.56
CA ALA A 64 3.55 -3.47 -0.43
C ALA A 64 4.13 -2.06 -0.21
N GLU A 65 5.46 -1.93 -0.20
CA GLU A 65 6.13 -0.63 -0.09
C GLU A 65 5.63 0.36 -1.14
N LYS A 66 5.50 -0.10 -2.40
CA LYS A 66 5.00 0.75 -3.47
C LYS A 66 3.56 1.19 -3.28
N VAL A 67 2.70 0.30 -2.80
CA VAL A 67 1.31 0.63 -2.46
C VAL A 67 1.26 1.67 -1.34
N PHE A 68 2.05 1.48 -0.28
CA PHE A 68 2.06 2.40 0.85
C PHE A 68 2.58 3.79 0.49
N GLU A 69 3.69 3.86 -0.26
CA GLU A 69 4.23 5.11 -0.80
C GLU A 69 3.20 5.82 -1.69
N MET A 70 2.53 5.08 -2.58
CA MET A 70 1.51 5.63 -3.47
C MET A 70 0.32 6.24 -2.70
N VAL A 71 -0.13 5.60 -1.62
CA VAL A 71 -1.22 6.12 -0.78
C VAL A 71 -0.79 7.41 -0.07
N HIS A 72 0.41 7.44 0.50
CA HIS A 72 0.97 8.64 1.13
C HIS A 72 1.09 9.80 0.13
N ASP A 73 1.69 9.55 -1.04
CA ASP A 73 1.90 10.58 -2.06
C ASP A 73 0.59 11.08 -2.65
N SER A 74 -0.41 10.20 -2.77
CA SER A 74 -1.76 10.58 -3.22
C SER A 74 -2.42 11.55 -2.25
N ALA A 75 -2.27 11.36 -0.94
CA ALA A 75 -2.80 12.28 0.06
C ALA A 75 -2.17 13.68 -0.06
N ASN A 76 -0.85 13.74 -0.21
CA ASN A 76 -0.11 14.99 -0.40
C ASN A 76 -0.51 15.70 -1.72
N GLN A 77 -0.65 14.94 -2.82
CA GLN A 77 -1.14 15.49 -4.09
C GLN A 77 -2.55 16.03 -3.97
N LEU A 78 -3.46 15.28 -3.34
CA LEU A 78 -4.84 15.70 -3.16
C LEU A 78 -4.94 17.00 -2.36
N ARG A 79 -4.08 17.19 -1.35
CA ARG A 79 -4.01 18.45 -0.60
C ARG A 79 -3.47 19.61 -1.42
N ALA A 80 -2.38 19.37 -2.16
CA ALA A 80 -1.63 20.40 -2.88
C ALA A 80 -2.32 20.83 -4.17
N LYS A 81 -2.95 19.89 -4.88
CA LYS A 81 -3.48 20.08 -6.24
C LYS A 81 -5.00 19.93 -6.32
N GLY A 82 -5.63 19.29 -5.34
CA GLY A 82 -7.05 18.92 -5.40
C GLY A 82 -7.34 17.68 -6.25
N GLU A 83 -6.31 17.04 -6.80
CA GLU A 83 -6.39 15.84 -7.62
C GLU A 83 -5.15 14.95 -7.42
N VAL A 84 -5.25 13.69 -7.84
CA VAL A 84 -4.14 12.73 -7.80
C VAL A 84 -3.75 12.37 -9.22
N THR A 85 -2.47 12.51 -9.55
CA THR A 85 -1.91 12.06 -10.83
C THR A 85 -0.94 10.90 -10.58
N LEU A 86 -1.21 9.75 -11.18
CA LEU A 86 -0.31 8.60 -11.12
C LEU A 86 0.73 8.71 -12.24
N THR A 87 1.95 9.16 -11.91
CA THR A 87 3.03 9.33 -12.88
C THR A 87 3.68 8.00 -13.31
N ASN A 88 3.50 6.94 -12.51
CA ASN A 88 4.00 5.60 -12.79
C ASN A 88 2.84 4.61 -12.64
N ALA A 89 1.99 4.52 -13.66
CA ALA A 89 0.72 3.78 -13.66
C ALA A 89 0.86 2.24 -13.69
N THR A 90 1.94 1.69 -13.14
CA THR A 90 2.15 0.23 -13.08
C THR A 90 1.17 -0.47 -12.15
N LEU A 91 0.51 0.24 -11.22
CA LEU A 91 -0.52 -0.35 -10.35
C LEU A 91 -1.95 0.03 -10.78
N GLY A 92 -2.20 1.30 -11.12
CA GLY A 92 -3.53 1.80 -11.47
C GLY A 92 -4.07 1.37 -12.84
N GLY A 93 -3.21 0.97 -13.78
CA GLY A 93 -3.65 0.38 -15.05
C GLY A 93 -3.87 -1.13 -15.01
N ILE A 94 -3.55 -1.78 -13.87
CA ILE A 94 -3.54 -3.25 -13.70
C ILE A 94 -4.72 -3.73 -12.83
N HIS A 95 -5.38 -2.85 -12.08
CA HIS A 95 -6.51 -3.14 -11.18
C HIS A 95 -7.78 -2.44 -11.69
#